data_AF-A0A7W5XYL1-F1
#
_entry.id   AF-A0A7W5XYL1-F1
#
_cell.length_a   1.000
_cell.length_b   1.000
_cell.length_c   1.000
_cell.angle_alpha   90.00
_cell.angle_beta   90.00
_cell.angle_gamma   90.00
#
_symmetry.space_group_name_H-M   'P 1'
#
loop_
_entity.id
_entity.type
_entity.pdbx_description
1 polymer ?
#
loop_
_entity_poly.entity_id
_entity_poly.type
_entity_poly.pdbx_seq_one_letter_code
_entity_poly.pdbx_strand_id
1 'polypeptide(L)' 'MSNSDDHSAAARRRDVGIAKGYSVEDLAVATGLTVAEITAAEEPKGSTPKPHVARIENVLGLS' A
#
# COMPACT_ATOMS: atom_id res chain seq x y z
N MET A 1 15.11 -8.48 -14.49
CA MET A 1 14.06 -9.23 -13.77
C MET A 1 13.76 -8.49 -12.47
N SER A 2 12.57 -7.92 -12.29
CA SER A 2 12.14 -7.32 -11.01
C SER A 2 10.61 -7.36 -10.79
N ASN A 3 9.86 -8.15 -11.58
CA ASN A 3 8.39 -8.14 -11.56
C ASN A 3 7.78 -8.96 -10.41
N SER A 4 8.54 -9.88 -9.82
CA SER A 4 8.04 -10.79 -8.79
C SER A 4 8.01 -10.12 -7.41
N ASP A 5 8.99 -9.27 -7.14
CA ASP A 5 9.18 -8.65 -5.83
C ASP A 5 8.18 -7.50 -5.61
N ASP A 6 7.91 -6.69 -6.64
CA ASP A 6 6.91 -5.62 -6.61
C ASP A 6 5.49 -6.19 -6.40
N HIS A 7 5.19 -7.30 -7.07
CA HIS A 7 3.92 -8.01 -6.88
C HIS A 7 3.79 -8.53 -5.44
N SER A 8 4.87 -9.06 -4.86
CA SER A 8 4.87 -9.55 -3.49
C SER A 8 4.72 -8.41 -2.47
N ALA A 9 5.33 -7.26 -2.70
CA ALA A 9 5.24 -6.10 -1.81
C ALA A 9 3.84 -5.45 -1.84
N ALA A 10 3.28 -5.27 -3.04
CA ALA A 10 1.95 -4.71 -3.22
C ALA A 10 0.86 -5.60 -2.61
N ALA A 11 0.95 -6.92 -2.83
CA ALA A 11 0.06 -7.88 -2.18
C ALA A 11 0.18 -7.84 -0.66
N ARG A 12 1.41 -7.76 -0.13
CA ARG A 12 1.64 -7.70 1.32
C ARG A 12 1.01 -6.45 1.96
N ARG A 13 1.07 -5.29 1.32
CA ARG A 13 0.39 -4.08 1.82
C ARG A 13 -1.11 -4.29 1.93
N ARG A 14 -1.74 -4.84 0.88
CA ARG A 14 -3.18 -5.16 0.87
C ARG A 14 -3.54 -6.15 1.98
N ASP A 15 -2.83 -7.27 2.06
CA ASP A 15 -3.15 -8.36 3.01
C ASP A 15 -3.03 -7.89 4.46
N VAL A 16 -1.99 -7.10 4.77
CA VAL A 16 -1.82 -6.54 6.12
C VAL A 16 -2.85 -5.45 6.43
N GLY A 17 -3.24 -4.63 5.44
CA GLY A 17 -4.35 -3.68 5.58
C GLY A 17 -5.64 -4.39 5.99
N ILE A 18 -6.02 -5.44 5.25
CA ILE A 18 -7.21 -6.25 5.54
C ILE A 18 -7.10 -6.91 6.92
N ALA A 19 -5.96 -7.50 7.26
CA ALA A 19 -5.76 -8.15 8.55
C ALA A 19 -5.86 -7.18 9.74
N LYS A 20 -5.53 -5.90 9.54
CA LYS A 20 -5.69 -4.83 10.53
C LYS A 20 -7.09 -4.20 10.53
N GLY A 21 -7.97 -4.61 9.61
CA GLY A 21 -9.32 -4.08 9.49
C GLY A 21 -9.40 -2.71 8.81
N TYR A 22 -8.34 -2.29 8.09
CA TYR A 22 -8.39 -1.06 7.30
C TYR A 22 -9.16 -1.31 6.00
N SER A 23 -10.14 -0.44 5.72
CA SER A 23 -10.60 -0.22 4.35
C SER A 23 -9.58 0.64 3.57
N VAL A 24 -9.74 0.72 2.25
CA VAL A 24 -8.90 1.60 1.41
C VAL A 24 -9.13 3.06 1.79
N GLU A 25 -10.35 3.43 2.15
CA GLU A 25 -10.74 4.75 2.64
C GLU A 25 -10.10 5.07 3.99
N ASP A 26 -10.07 4.11 4.92
CA ASP A 26 -9.41 4.30 6.21
C ASP A 26 -7.91 4.50 6.05
N LEU A 27 -7.28 3.72 5.15
CA LEU A 27 -5.86 3.88 4.79
C LEU A 27 -5.59 5.24 4.15
N ALA A 28 -6.47 5.70 3.25
CA ALA A 28 -6.39 7.02 2.65
C ALA A 28 -6.40 8.12 3.72
N VAL A 29 -7.32 8.05 4.69
CA VAL A 29 -7.38 8.99 5.82
C VAL A 29 -6.13 8.90 6.71
N ALA A 30 -5.74 7.69 7.12
CA ALA A 30 -4.61 7.48 8.04
C ALA A 30 -3.27 7.91 7.45
N THR A 31 -3.10 7.73 6.14
CA THR A 31 -1.87 8.12 5.44
C THR A 31 -1.93 9.55 4.94
N GLY A 32 -3.11 10.15 4.80
CA GLY A 32 -3.30 11.44 4.12
C GLY A 32 -3.09 11.36 2.60
N LEU A 33 -3.34 10.20 2.00
CA LEU A 33 -3.30 9.95 0.56
C LEU A 33 -4.73 9.80 0.03
N THR A 34 -4.89 9.83 -1.29
CA THR A 34 -6.17 9.51 -1.94
C THR A 34 -6.37 8.00 -2.05
N VAL A 35 -7.63 7.58 -2.17
CA VAL A 35 -7.99 6.19 -2.49
C VAL A 35 -7.27 5.69 -3.75
N ALA A 36 -7.15 6.51 -4.78
CA ALA A 36 -6.43 6.15 -6.01
C ALA A 36 -4.93 5.88 -5.78
N GLU A 37 -4.29 6.66 -4.90
CA GLU A 37 -2.88 6.46 -4.54
C GLU A 37 -2.68 5.20 -3.69
N ILE A 38 -3.63 4.87 -2.80
CA ILE A 38 -3.60 3.59 -2.05
C ILE A 38 -3.79 2.41 -3.00
N THR A 39 -4.80 2.44 -3.86
CA THR A 39 -5.06 1.38 -4.83
C THR A 39 -3.86 1.17 -5.76
N ALA A 40 -3.25 2.25 -6.26
CA ALA A 40 -2.02 2.16 -7.05
C ALA A 40 -0.84 1.57 -6.25
N ALA A 41 -0.79 1.76 -4.92
CA ALA A 41 0.24 1.16 -4.09
C ALA A 41 0.00 -0.33 -3.82
N GLU A 42 -1.24 -0.79 -3.86
CA GLU A 42 -1.61 -2.19 -3.66
C GLU A 42 -1.63 -3.00 -4.97
N GLU A 43 -1.60 -2.33 -6.11
CA GLU A 43 -1.50 -2.99 -7.41
C GLU A 43 -0.05 -3.36 -7.77
N PRO A 44 0.21 -4.62 -8.18
CA PRO A 44 1.55 -5.07 -8.61
C PRO A 44 2.21 -4.24 -9.71
N LYS A 45 1.41 -3.53 -10.52
CA LYS A 45 1.87 -2.70 -11.64
C LYS A 45 1.62 -1.22 -11.41
N GLY A 46 1.10 -0.84 -10.25
CA GLY A 46 0.80 0.54 -9.95
C GLY A 46 2.10 1.34 -9.73
N SER A 47 2.19 2.49 -10.38
CA SER A 47 3.33 3.40 -10.23
C SER A 47 3.07 4.32 -9.04
N THR A 48 3.51 3.91 -7.85
CA THR A 48 3.38 4.71 -6.63
C THR A 48 4.72 5.32 -6.22
N PRO A 49 4.81 6.63 -5.96
CA PRO A 49 6.03 7.25 -5.44
C PRO A 49 6.51 6.60 -4.13
N LYS A 50 7.83 6.38 -4.00
CA LYS A 50 8.43 5.78 -2.79
C LYS A 50 7.99 6.44 -1.47
N PRO A 51 7.85 7.78 -1.36
CA PRO A 51 7.37 8.40 -0.13
C PRO A 51 5.95 8.00 0.25
N HIS A 52 5.09 7.69 -0.72
CA HIS A 52 3.71 7.25 -0.47
C HIS A 52 3.72 5.81 0.05
N VAL A 53 4.51 4.93 -0.58
CA VAL A 53 4.72 3.56 -0.12
C VAL A 53 5.22 3.53 1.32
N ALA A 54 6.22 4.36 1.66
CA ALA A 54 6.76 4.45 3.02
C ALA A 54 5.72 4.90 4.05
N ARG A 55 4.81 5.83 3.71
CA ARG A 55 3.71 6.25 4.60
C ARG A 55 2.73 5.11 4.84
N ILE A 56 2.38 4.37 3.79
CA ILE A 56 1.48 3.20 3.87
C ILE A 56 2.11 2.13 4.74
N GLU A 57 3.37 1.77 4.49
CA GLU A 57 4.09 0.75 5.24
C GLU A 57 4.26 1.13 6.71
N ASN A 58 4.51 2.40 7.02
CA ASN A 58 4.57 2.87 8.39
C ASN A 58 3.22 2.75 9.13
N VAL A 59 2.10 3.12 8.49
CA VAL A 59 0.75 2.92 9.07
C VAL A 59 0.45 1.44 9.28
N LEU A 60 0.87 0.59 8.34
CA LEU A 60 0.69 -0.86 8.41
C LEU A 60 1.72 -1.57 9.31
N GLY A 61 2.72 -0.87 9.85
CA GLY A 61 3.79 -1.48 10.64
C GLY A 61 4.61 -2.52 9.85
N LEU A 62 4.83 -2.25 8.56
CA LEU A 62 5.61 -3.08 7.64
C LEU A 62 7.07 -2.66 7.50
N SER A 63 7.47 -1.56 8.15
CA SER A 63 8.81 -0.97 8.19
C SER A 63 9.90 -1.90 8.71
#